data_AF-A0A3B0YUH6-F1
#
_entry.id   AF-A0A3B0YUH6-F1
#
_cell.length_a   1.000
_cell.length_b   1.000
_cell.length_c   1.000
_cell.angle_alpha   90.00
_cell.angle_beta   90.00
_cell.angle_gamma   90.00
#
_symmetry.space_group_name_H-M   'P 1'
#
loop_
_entity.id
_entity.type
_entity.pdbx_description
1 polymer ?
#
loop_
_entity_poly.entity_id
_entity_poly.type
_entity_poly.pdbx_seq_one_letter_code
_entity_poly.pdbx_strand_id
1 'polypeptide(L)'
;MTELKNDRFIRALLRQPVDVTPVWMMRQAGRYLPEYRETRKKAGSFMDLCTNPDLACEVTLQPLERFPLDAAILFSDILTIPDAMGLGLYFEEGEGPRFKNPIRDEKQIAALGVPDPEQELRYVMDAVRTIRRELNGRVPLIGFSGSPWTLATYMVEGGSSKDFRTIKAMMFERPELLDQLLETI
;
A
#
# COMPACT_ATOMS: atom_id res chain seq x y z
N MET A 1 21.39 11.66 9.23
CA MET A 1 20.19 10.84 9.50
C MET A 1 19.68 11.20 10.87
N THR A 2 18.39 11.49 11.02
CA THR A 2 17.80 11.76 12.34
C THR A 2 17.82 10.50 13.20
N GLU A 3 18.32 10.62 14.42
CA GLU A 3 18.40 9.53 15.39
C GLU A 3 17.00 9.09 15.84
N LEU A 4 16.79 7.78 15.93
CA LEU A 4 15.50 7.19 16.33
C LEU A 4 15.39 7.20 17.87
N LYS A 5 14.34 7.82 18.40
CA LYS A 5 14.09 8.02 19.84
C LYS A 5 13.31 6.88 20.48
N ASN A 6 12.36 6.30 19.74
CA ASN A 6 11.62 5.10 20.14
C ASN A 6 11.90 4.00 19.10
N ASP A 7 12.60 2.95 19.51
CA ASP A 7 12.94 1.79 18.68
C ASP A 7 12.28 0.48 19.16
N ARG A 8 11.34 0.54 20.11
CA ARG A 8 10.70 -0.64 20.73
C ARG A 8 10.15 -1.60 19.67
N PHE A 9 9.45 -1.07 18.67
CA PHE A 9 8.88 -1.87 17.58
C PHE A 9 9.95 -2.69 16.84
N ILE A 10 11.08 -2.06 16.48
CA ILE A 10 12.19 -2.73 15.78
C ILE A 10 12.83 -3.78 16.70
N ARG A 11 13.15 -3.41 17.94
CA ARG A 11 13.74 -4.32 18.93
C ARG A 11 12.87 -5.55 19.17
N ALA A 12 11.56 -5.37 19.32
CA ALA A 12 10.62 -6.46 19.53
C ALA A 12 10.57 -7.43 18.33
N LEU A 13 10.54 -6.90 17.09
CA LEU A 13 10.62 -7.73 15.88
C LEU A 13 11.93 -8.53 15.80
N LEU A 14 13.04 -7.94 16.26
CA LEU A 14 14.35 -8.58 16.35
C LEU A 14 14.50 -9.45 17.61
N ARG A 15 13.43 -9.66 18.39
CA ARG A 15 13.42 -10.45 19.64
C ARG A 15 14.42 -9.96 20.69
N GLN A 16 14.72 -8.66 20.68
CA GLN A 16 15.55 -8.01 21.69
C GLN A 16 14.70 -7.58 22.89
N PRO A 17 15.27 -7.49 24.11
CA PRO A 17 14.55 -7.02 25.28
C PRO A 17 14.02 -5.58 25.09
N VAL A 18 12.80 -5.32 25.55
CA VAL A 18 12.15 -4.00 25.58
C VAL A 18 11.54 -3.77 26.96
N ASP A 19 11.36 -2.50 27.33
CA ASP A 19 10.75 -2.09 28.60
C ASP A 19 9.24 -2.37 28.65
N VAL A 20 8.55 -2.23 27.51
CA VAL A 20 7.13 -2.58 27.32
C VAL A 20 6.88 -3.11 25.91
N THR A 21 5.83 -3.91 25.74
CA THR A 21 5.41 -4.41 24.42
C THR A 21 4.96 -3.25 23.53
N PRO A 22 5.55 -3.06 22.32
CA PRO A 22 5.17 -1.98 21.42
C PRO A 22 3.79 -2.22 20.78
N VAL A 23 3.07 -1.14 20.46
CA VAL A 23 1.75 -1.21 19.82
C VAL A 23 1.61 -0.24 18.64
N TRP A 24 0.97 -0.72 17.58
CA TRP A 24 0.44 0.05 16.45
C TRP A 24 -0.80 -0.66 15.91
N MET A 25 -1.57 -0.03 15.03
CA MET A 25 -2.82 -0.62 14.54
C MET A 25 -2.90 -0.60 13.01
N MET A 26 -3.30 -1.73 12.42
CA MET A 26 -3.69 -1.77 11.01
C MET A 26 -4.82 -0.77 10.76
N ARG A 27 -4.69 0.02 9.69
CA ARG A 27 -5.61 1.12 9.36
C ARG A 27 -5.75 2.18 10.45
N GLN A 28 -4.67 2.46 11.21
CA GLN A 28 -4.63 3.58 12.16
C GLN A 28 -4.92 4.94 11.51
N ALA A 29 -4.48 5.15 10.26
CA ALA A 29 -4.93 6.28 9.45
C ALA A 29 -6.22 5.88 8.70
N GLY A 30 -7.38 6.33 9.18
CA GLY A 30 -8.64 5.90 8.58
C GLY A 30 -9.88 6.64 9.06
N ARG A 31 -11.02 6.28 8.46
CA ARG A 31 -12.32 6.95 8.62
C ARG A 31 -12.86 6.98 10.05
N TYR A 32 -12.28 6.25 11.01
CA TYR A 32 -12.67 6.39 12.41
C TYR A 32 -12.20 7.73 13.01
N LEU A 33 -11.16 8.34 12.44
CA LEU A 33 -10.68 9.67 12.80
C LEU A 33 -11.45 10.75 12.03
N PRO A 34 -12.01 11.77 12.71
CA PRO A 34 -12.72 12.86 12.02
C PRO A 34 -11.77 13.68 11.13
N GLU A 35 -10.55 13.98 11.58
CA GLU A 35 -9.55 14.71 10.80
C GLU A 35 -9.15 13.98 9.51
N TYR A 36 -9.07 12.65 9.53
CA TYR A 36 -8.84 11.85 8.32
C TYR A 36 -9.96 12.06 7.29
N ARG A 37 -11.23 12.13 7.73
CA ARG A 37 -12.36 12.39 6.82
C ARG A 37 -12.25 13.78 6.20
N GLU A 38 -11.81 14.77 6.97
CA GLU A 38 -11.63 16.13 6.47
C GLU A 38 -10.48 16.22 5.45
N THR A 39 -9.32 15.61 5.73
CA THR A 39 -8.21 15.54 4.76
C THR A 39 -8.62 14.80 3.49
N ARG A 40 -9.35 13.68 3.63
CA ARG A 40 -9.88 12.91 2.49
C ARG A 40 -10.87 13.71 1.65
N LYS A 41 -11.75 14.53 2.26
CA LYS A 41 -12.65 15.43 1.53
C LYS A 41 -11.87 16.50 0.76
N LYS A 42 -10.82 17.07 1.38
CA LYS A 42 -9.94 18.06 0.72
C LYS A 42 -9.19 17.48 -0.47
N ALA A 43 -8.74 16.22 -0.36
CA ALA A 43 -8.07 15.52 -1.46
C ALA A 43 -9.01 15.23 -2.64
N GLY A 44 -10.33 15.14 -2.41
CA GLY A 44 -11.33 14.83 -3.42
C GLY A 44 -11.52 13.33 -3.62
N SER A 45 -10.45 12.58 -3.87
CA SER A 45 -10.49 11.12 -4.01
C SER A 45 -9.46 10.40 -3.13
N PHE A 46 -9.60 9.08 -3.02
CA PHE A 46 -8.62 8.26 -2.31
C PHE A 46 -7.28 8.22 -3.05
N MET A 47 -7.29 8.19 -4.39
CA MET A 47 -6.06 8.21 -5.17
C MET A 47 -5.34 9.55 -5.06
N ASP A 48 -6.06 10.67 -5.13
CA ASP A 48 -5.45 11.99 -4.93
C ASP A 48 -4.82 12.15 -3.54
N LEU A 49 -5.39 11.48 -2.54
CA LEU A 49 -4.82 11.42 -1.19
C LEU A 49 -3.54 10.55 -1.16
N CYS A 50 -3.50 9.43 -1.88
CA CYS A 50 -2.34 8.53 -1.93
C CYS A 50 -1.20 9.06 -2.80
N THR A 51 -1.49 9.82 -3.87
CA THR A 51 -0.50 10.34 -4.81
C THR A 51 0.03 11.72 -4.44
N ASN A 52 -0.53 12.37 -3.42
CA ASN A 52 -0.03 13.61 -2.85
C ASN A 52 0.85 13.32 -1.61
N PRO A 53 2.19 13.50 -1.67
CA PRO A 53 3.09 13.19 -0.57
C PRO A 53 2.79 13.94 0.72
N ASP A 54 2.34 15.19 0.64
CA ASP A 54 2.07 16.03 1.82
C ASP A 54 0.79 15.58 2.51
N LEU A 55 -0.27 15.29 1.75
CA LEU A 55 -1.53 14.79 2.32
C LEU A 55 -1.38 13.36 2.85
N ALA A 56 -0.64 12.50 2.15
CA ALA A 56 -0.30 11.15 2.62
C ALA A 56 0.50 11.21 3.93
N CYS A 57 1.43 12.17 4.04
CA CYS A 57 2.15 12.43 5.28
C CYS A 57 1.22 12.90 6.39
N GLU A 58 0.37 13.89 6.12
CA GLU A 58 -0.59 14.43 7.09
C GLU A 58 -1.42 13.29 7.72
N VAL A 59 -2.08 12.46 6.89
CA VAL A 59 -2.93 11.37 7.41
C VAL A 59 -2.12 10.27 8.11
N THR A 60 -0.85 10.07 7.73
CA THR A 60 0.04 9.12 8.42
C THR A 60 0.36 9.57 9.85
N LEU A 61 0.49 10.87 10.08
CA LEU A 61 0.84 11.45 11.38
C LEU A 61 -0.37 11.60 12.32
N GLN A 62 -1.58 11.84 11.79
CA GLN A 62 -2.80 12.05 12.58
C GLN A 62 -3.00 11.06 13.76
N PRO A 63 -2.79 9.73 13.60
CA PRO A 63 -2.98 8.79 14.71
C PRO A 63 -1.96 8.98 15.83
N LEU A 64 -0.74 9.41 15.51
CA LEU A 64 0.32 9.67 16.48
C LEU A 64 0.03 10.91 17.33
N GLU A 65 -0.77 11.85 16.83
CA GLU A 65 -1.19 13.03 17.59
C GLU A 65 -2.27 12.71 18.63
N ARG A 66 -2.98 11.58 18.46
CA ARG A 66 -3.99 11.11 19.42
C ARG A 66 -3.50 10.04 20.36
N PHE A 67 -2.64 9.15 19.87
CA PHE A 67 -2.27 7.93 20.56
C PHE A 67 -0.74 7.78 20.58
N PRO A 68 -0.14 7.42 21.72
CA PRO A 68 1.30 7.18 21.82
C PRO A 68 1.68 5.81 21.23
N LEU A 69 1.43 5.62 19.93
CA LEU A 69 1.79 4.39 19.19
C LEU A 69 3.31 4.30 19.01
N ASP A 70 3.83 3.08 18.88
CA ASP A 70 5.27 2.80 18.75
C ASP A 70 5.74 2.67 17.29
N ALA A 71 4.85 2.84 16.32
CA ALA A 71 5.19 2.87 14.89
C ALA A 71 4.17 3.69 14.08
N ALA A 72 4.67 4.30 13.01
CA ALA A 72 3.86 4.82 11.92
C ALA A 72 3.84 3.81 10.76
N ILE A 73 2.78 3.77 9.99
CA ILE A 73 2.73 3.03 8.72
C ILE A 73 2.40 3.99 7.60
N LEU A 74 3.14 3.90 6.49
CA LEU A 74 2.89 4.68 5.28
C LEU A 74 1.41 4.62 4.89
N PHE A 75 0.81 5.77 4.62
CA PHE A 75 -0.48 5.82 3.96
C PHE A 75 -0.29 5.66 2.44
N SER A 76 -0.70 4.53 1.89
CA SER A 76 -0.67 4.21 0.46
C SER A 76 -1.72 3.12 0.16
N ASP A 77 -1.68 2.55 -1.05
CA ASP A 77 -2.51 1.41 -1.45
C ASP A 77 -1.64 0.27 -2.01
N ILE A 78 -2.06 -0.98 -1.79
CA ILE A 78 -1.34 -2.15 -2.33
C ILE A 78 -1.39 -2.19 -3.86
N LEU A 79 -2.40 -1.59 -4.48
CA LEU A 79 -2.64 -1.62 -5.92
C LEU A 79 -1.84 -0.56 -6.70
N THR A 80 -0.97 0.18 -6.03
CA THR A 80 -0.03 1.14 -6.66
C THR A 80 0.88 0.47 -7.69
N ILE A 81 1.38 -0.74 -7.40
CA ILE A 81 2.23 -1.51 -8.33
C ILE A 81 1.46 -1.90 -9.61
N PRO A 82 0.31 -2.61 -9.55
CA PRO A 82 -0.49 -2.86 -10.74
C PRO A 82 -0.94 -1.62 -11.51
N ASP A 83 -1.21 -0.50 -10.82
CA ASP A 83 -1.55 0.75 -11.49
C ASP A 83 -0.35 1.29 -12.31
N ALA A 84 0.85 1.29 -11.71
CA ALA A 84 2.09 1.64 -12.38
C ALA A 84 2.46 0.68 -13.52
N MET A 85 2.01 -0.58 -13.47
CA MET A 85 2.09 -1.54 -14.58
C MET A 85 1.11 -1.25 -15.73
N GLY A 86 0.27 -0.21 -15.63
CA GLY A 86 -0.61 0.24 -16.71
C GLY A 86 -2.00 -0.40 -16.74
N LEU A 87 -2.42 -1.09 -15.67
CA LEU A 87 -3.74 -1.72 -15.63
C LEU A 87 -4.89 -0.70 -15.47
N GLY A 88 -4.57 0.54 -15.11
CA GLY A 88 -5.52 1.65 -15.01
C GLY A 88 -6.47 1.49 -13.83
N LEU A 89 -5.94 1.66 -12.62
CA LEU A 89 -6.69 1.59 -11.37
C LEU A 89 -7.70 2.75 -11.30
N TYR A 90 -8.91 2.44 -10.85
CA TYR A 90 -9.88 3.43 -10.47
C TYR A 90 -10.72 2.95 -9.30
N PHE A 91 -11.32 3.89 -8.57
CA PHE A 91 -12.16 3.62 -7.42
C PHE A 91 -13.56 4.14 -7.71
N GLU A 92 -14.52 3.23 -7.82
CA GLU A 92 -15.94 3.57 -7.89
C GLU A 92 -16.51 3.70 -6.47
N GLU A 93 -17.39 4.68 -6.29
CA GLU A 93 -18.02 4.94 -5.00
C GLU A 93 -18.89 3.74 -4.60
N GLY A 94 -18.53 3.09 -3.49
CA GLY A 94 -19.24 1.92 -2.97
C GLY A 94 -18.80 0.56 -3.53
N GLU A 95 -18.10 0.51 -4.67
CA GLU A 95 -17.69 -0.75 -5.32
C GLU A 95 -16.25 -1.18 -5.04
N GLY A 96 -15.39 -0.25 -4.59
CA GLY A 96 -13.98 -0.54 -4.31
C GLY A 96 -13.09 -0.42 -5.57
N PRO A 97 -11.86 -0.95 -5.53
CA PRO A 97 -10.92 -0.81 -6.62
C PRO A 97 -11.27 -1.69 -7.82
N ARG A 98 -11.06 -1.15 -9.02
CA ARG A 98 -11.27 -1.80 -10.31
C ARG A 98 -10.10 -1.49 -11.26
N PHE A 99 -9.85 -2.38 -12.21
CA PHE A 99 -8.88 -2.16 -13.29
C PHE A 99 -9.57 -2.10 -14.64
N LYS A 100 -9.15 -1.16 -15.49
CA LYS A 100 -9.62 -1.04 -16.88
C LYS A 100 -9.12 -2.19 -17.74
N ASN A 101 -7.89 -2.65 -17.50
CA ASN A 101 -7.21 -3.66 -18.31
C ASN A 101 -6.86 -4.89 -17.46
N PRO A 102 -7.84 -5.71 -17.01
CA PRO A 102 -7.54 -6.91 -16.25
C PRO A 102 -6.77 -7.94 -17.09
N ILE A 103 -5.91 -8.71 -16.45
CA ILE A 103 -5.08 -9.75 -17.07
C ILE A 103 -5.91 -11.00 -17.35
N ARG A 104 -5.92 -11.44 -18.61
CA ARG A 104 -6.68 -12.58 -19.13
C ARG A 104 -5.83 -13.56 -19.92
N ASP A 105 -4.79 -13.07 -20.61
CA ASP A 105 -3.98 -13.88 -21.51
C ASP A 105 -2.46 -13.64 -21.40
N GLU A 106 -1.70 -14.48 -22.09
CA GLU A 106 -0.24 -14.44 -22.14
C GLU A 106 0.32 -13.16 -22.72
N LYS A 107 -0.39 -12.53 -23.67
CA LYS A 107 0.09 -11.30 -24.32
C LYS A 107 0.06 -10.15 -23.33
N GLN A 108 -0.97 -10.08 -22.49
CA GLN A 108 -1.06 -9.07 -21.45
C GLN A 108 0.01 -9.25 -20.39
N ILE A 109 0.33 -10.49 -19.99
CA ILE A 109 1.41 -10.78 -19.03
C ILE A 109 2.77 -10.43 -19.63
N ALA A 110 3.04 -10.83 -20.87
CA ALA A 110 4.28 -10.51 -21.56
C ALA A 110 4.48 -9.01 -21.83
N ALA A 111 3.41 -8.21 -21.80
CA ALA A 111 3.47 -6.76 -21.94
C ALA A 111 3.70 -6.02 -20.61
N LEU A 112 3.67 -6.72 -19.46
CA LEU A 112 3.97 -6.12 -18.17
C LEU A 112 5.46 -5.75 -18.07
N GLY A 113 5.73 -4.59 -17.48
CA GLY A 113 7.06 -4.16 -17.08
C GLY A 113 7.14 -4.04 -15.57
N VAL A 114 8.33 -4.22 -15.01
CA VAL A 114 8.61 -3.93 -13.60
C VAL A 114 8.77 -2.41 -13.45
N PRO A 115 7.88 -1.72 -12.72
CA PRO A 115 7.97 -0.26 -12.56
C PRO A 115 9.26 0.14 -11.83
N ASP A 116 9.90 1.23 -12.24
CA ASP A 116 10.99 1.84 -11.48
C ASP A 116 10.40 2.58 -10.27
N PRO A 117 10.78 2.18 -9.03
CA PRO A 117 10.23 2.79 -7.82
C PRO A 117 10.40 4.32 -7.74
N GLU A 118 11.45 4.89 -8.36
CA GLU A 118 11.76 6.32 -8.33
C GLU A 118 11.20 7.09 -9.54
N GLN A 119 10.62 6.41 -10.52
CA GLN A 119 9.98 7.04 -11.68
C GLN A 119 8.45 6.88 -11.62
N GLU A 120 7.94 5.67 -11.88
CA GLU A 120 6.49 5.43 -11.93
C GLU A 120 5.83 5.44 -10.54
N LEU A 121 6.56 5.06 -9.49
CA LEU A 121 6.07 5.05 -8.10
C LEU A 121 6.65 6.19 -7.25
N ARG A 122 7.18 7.23 -7.90
CA ARG A 122 7.88 8.33 -7.21
C ARG A 122 7.07 8.99 -6.10
N TYR A 123 5.75 9.12 -6.28
CA TYR A 123 4.86 9.68 -5.25
C TYR A 123 4.89 8.89 -3.94
N VAL A 124 5.05 7.56 -4.01
CA VAL A 124 5.22 6.70 -2.83
C VAL A 124 6.56 6.98 -2.15
N MET A 125 7.64 7.08 -2.94
CA MET A 125 8.99 7.36 -2.43
C MET A 125 9.08 8.75 -1.79
N ASP A 126 8.44 9.74 -2.41
CA ASP A 126 8.36 11.10 -1.88
C ASP A 126 7.53 11.14 -0.58
N ALA A 127 6.42 10.40 -0.49
CA ALA A 127 5.66 10.27 0.76
C ALA A 127 6.52 9.64 1.87
N VAL A 128 7.28 8.58 1.58
CA VAL A 128 8.20 7.96 2.54
C VAL A 128 9.25 8.96 3.05
N ARG A 129 9.87 9.74 2.14
CA ARG A 129 10.85 10.77 2.49
C ARG A 129 10.23 11.85 3.38
N THR A 130 9.06 12.36 2.98
CA THR A 130 8.33 13.39 3.72
C THR A 130 7.96 12.89 5.12
N ILE A 131 7.31 11.72 5.22
CA ILE A 131 6.95 11.13 6.53
C ILE A 131 8.18 10.90 7.39
N ARG A 132 9.26 10.35 6.83
CA ARG A 132 10.48 10.09 7.61
C ARG A 132 11.09 11.39 8.15
N ARG A 133 11.05 12.48 7.38
CA ARG A 133 11.49 13.81 7.82
C ARG A 133 10.57 14.34 8.94
N GLU A 134 9.26 14.34 8.73
CA GLU A 134 8.29 14.90 9.69
C GLU A 134 8.21 14.09 11.00
N LEU A 135 8.41 12.77 10.95
CA LEU A 135 8.53 11.95 12.15
C LEU A 135 9.71 12.38 13.03
N ASN A 136 10.75 12.97 12.46
CA ASN A 136 11.92 13.49 13.18
C ASN A 136 12.45 12.52 14.26
N GLY A 137 12.53 11.23 13.89
CA GLY A 137 13.01 10.15 14.76
C GLY A 137 12.06 9.76 15.90
N ARG A 138 10.83 10.26 15.96
CA ARG A 138 9.86 9.96 17.04
C ARG A 138 9.55 8.47 17.16
N VAL A 139 9.24 7.81 16.05
CA VAL A 139 8.93 6.37 15.94
C VAL A 139 9.39 5.84 14.57
N PRO A 140 9.59 4.53 14.40
CA PRO A 140 9.89 3.94 13.10
C PRO A 140 8.71 4.08 12.12
N LEU A 141 9.04 4.12 10.83
CA LEU A 141 8.08 4.10 9.72
C LEU A 141 8.07 2.71 9.08
N ILE A 142 6.89 2.11 8.99
CA ILE A 142 6.62 0.84 8.29
C ILE A 142 6.28 1.17 6.83
N GLY A 143 7.09 0.65 5.90
CA GLY A 143 6.69 0.50 4.49
C GLY A 143 5.90 -0.79 4.30
N PHE A 144 5.11 -0.89 3.23
CA PHE A 144 4.34 -2.10 2.94
C PHE A 144 4.10 -2.27 1.43
N SER A 145 3.75 -3.49 1.04
CA SER A 145 3.27 -3.85 -0.29
C SER A 145 2.29 -5.02 -0.18
N GLY A 146 1.51 -5.27 -1.23
CA GLY A 146 0.75 -6.51 -1.37
C GLY A 146 1.68 -7.68 -1.71
N SER A 147 1.27 -8.91 -1.35
CA SER A 147 1.99 -10.10 -1.82
C SER A 147 1.77 -10.32 -3.32
N PRO A 148 2.70 -10.98 -4.04
CA PRO A 148 2.53 -11.26 -5.47
C PRO A 148 1.18 -11.93 -5.78
N TRP A 149 0.81 -12.95 -4.98
CA TRP A 149 -0.49 -13.61 -5.11
C TRP A 149 -1.67 -12.65 -4.91
N THR A 150 -1.65 -11.83 -3.86
CA THR A 150 -2.75 -10.89 -3.61
C THR A 150 -2.87 -9.87 -4.75
N LEU A 151 -1.76 -9.32 -5.25
CA LEU A 151 -1.79 -8.39 -6.37
C LEU A 151 -2.31 -9.07 -7.63
N ALA A 152 -1.83 -10.27 -7.95
CA ALA A 152 -2.31 -11.07 -9.07
C ALA A 152 -3.83 -11.29 -9.02
N THR A 153 -4.40 -11.54 -7.83
CA THR A 153 -5.87 -11.71 -7.71
C THR A 153 -6.63 -10.47 -8.19
N TYR A 154 -6.19 -9.26 -7.84
CA TYR A 154 -6.83 -8.05 -8.32
C TYR A 154 -6.56 -7.82 -9.81
N MET A 155 -5.34 -8.06 -10.27
CA MET A 155 -4.94 -7.90 -11.67
C MET A 155 -5.76 -8.79 -12.60
N VAL A 156 -6.00 -10.05 -12.22
CA VAL A 156 -6.74 -11.04 -13.03
C VAL A 156 -8.25 -10.89 -12.88
N GLU A 157 -8.75 -10.68 -11.66
CA GLU A 157 -10.20 -10.51 -11.44
C GLU A 157 -10.70 -9.15 -11.94
N GLY A 158 -9.82 -8.15 -12.02
CA GLY A 158 -10.14 -6.76 -12.38
C GLY A 158 -10.70 -5.94 -11.23
N GLY A 159 -10.57 -6.41 -9.99
CA GLY A 159 -11.09 -5.76 -8.79
C GLY A 159 -11.30 -6.75 -7.66
N SER A 160 -12.10 -6.35 -6.66
CA SER A 160 -12.45 -7.24 -5.55
C SER A 160 -13.31 -8.42 -6.04
N SER A 161 -12.95 -9.64 -5.64
CA SER A 161 -13.67 -10.87 -5.97
C SER A 161 -13.99 -11.65 -4.70
N LYS A 162 -15.18 -12.28 -4.66
CA LYS A 162 -15.62 -13.06 -3.48
C LYS A 162 -15.12 -14.50 -3.52
N ASP A 163 -14.96 -15.06 -4.72
CA ASP A 163 -14.64 -16.47 -4.92
C ASP A 163 -13.37 -16.71 -5.76
N PHE A 164 -12.84 -15.66 -6.41
CA PHE A 164 -11.59 -15.68 -7.16
C PHE A 164 -11.62 -16.71 -8.30
N ARG A 165 -12.77 -16.85 -8.97
CA ARG A 165 -12.98 -17.89 -9.99
C ARG A 165 -12.01 -17.78 -11.16
N THR A 166 -11.68 -16.58 -11.61
CA THR A 166 -10.87 -16.38 -12.82
C THR A 166 -9.43 -16.76 -12.53
N ILE A 167 -8.84 -16.23 -11.45
CA ILE A 167 -7.44 -16.56 -11.12
C ILE A 167 -7.30 -18.02 -10.67
N LYS A 168 -8.31 -18.60 -10.01
CA LYS A 168 -8.29 -20.04 -9.71
C LYS A 168 -8.41 -20.90 -10.96
N ALA A 169 -9.23 -20.52 -11.94
CA ALA A 169 -9.28 -21.22 -13.23
C ALA A 169 -7.91 -21.15 -13.92
N MET A 170 -7.27 -19.97 -13.96
CA MET A 170 -5.90 -19.83 -14.46
C MET A 170 -4.91 -20.72 -13.69
N MET A 171 -4.99 -20.77 -12.36
CA MET A 171 -4.14 -21.62 -11.52
C MET A 171 -4.29 -23.11 -11.83
N PHE A 172 -5.50 -23.60 -12.07
CA PHE A 172 -5.76 -25.02 -12.33
C PHE A 172 -5.57 -25.43 -13.79
N GLU A 173 -5.91 -24.55 -14.73
CA GLU A 173 -5.91 -24.85 -16.16
C GLU A 173 -4.61 -24.40 -16.85
N ARG A 174 -3.93 -23.37 -16.32
CA ARG A 174 -2.74 -22.74 -16.92
C ARG A 174 -1.71 -22.33 -15.84
N PRO A 175 -1.25 -23.25 -14.96
CA PRO A 175 -0.37 -22.92 -13.83
C PRO A 175 0.92 -22.21 -14.26
N GLU A 176 1.53 -22.64 -15.36
CA GLU A 176 2.74 -22.03 -15.91
C GLU A 176 2.56 -20.56 -16.26
N LEU A 177 1.36 -20.17 -16.71
CA LEU A 177 1.05 -18.78 -16.99
C LEU A 177 0.88 -17.95 -15.71
N LEU A 178 0.22 -18.52 -14.71
CA LEU A 178 0.11 -17.87 -13.42
C LEU A 178 1.49 -17.66 -12.79
N ASP A 179 2.39 -18.65 -12.90
CA ASP A 179 3.75 -18.55 -12.39
C ASP A 179 4.52 -17.40 -13.08
N GLN A 180 4.37 -17.22 -14.40
CA GLN A 180 4.95 -16.08 -15.12
C GLN A 180 4.44 -14.73 -14.59
N LEU A 181 3.13 -14.63 -14.32
CA LEU A 181 2.55 -13.42 -13.73
C LEU A 181 3.13 -13.18 -12.32
N LEU A 182 3.20 -14.21 -11.48
CA LEU A 182 3.69 -14.11 -10.11
C LEU A 182 5.20 -13.81 -10.04
N GLU A 183 5.99 -14.27 -11.00
CA GLU A 183 7.43 -13.96 -11.09
C GLU A 183 7.67 -12.50 -11.53
N THR A 184 6.74 -11.94 -12.31
CA THR A 184 6.83 -10.55 -12.77
C THR A 184 6.45 -9.54 -11.66
N ILE A 185 5.57 -9.94 -10.74
CA ILE A 185 5.09 -9.11 -9.62
C ILE A 185 6.05 -9.14 -8.43
#